data_AF-A0A8I2G3N7-F1
#
_entry.id   AF-A0A8I2G3N7-F1
#
_cell.length_a   1.000
_cell.length_b   1.000
_cell.length_c   1.000
_cell.angle_alpha   90.00
_cell.angle_beta   90.00
_cell.angle_gamma   90.00
#
_symmetry.space_group_name_H-M   'P 1'
#
loop_
_entity.id
_entity.type
_entity.pdbx_description
1 polymer ?
#
loop_
_entity_poly.entity_id
_entity_poly.type
_entity_poly.pdbx_seq_one_letter_code
_entity_poly.pdbx_strand_id
1 'polypeptide(L)'
;MRRFSSYGPINTKLHYYAPREELINQAYTNLIGGNPDEGGHYITVWAPRQCGKTWIVQEVVDKIKQTASYACGIFSIERGKKAKTEKAILQVFTTKLTEAFGRKFPAIKTFDQIPTLFTKPHFQEPVILIIDEFDALNEGFINDFASMFRDIFISRTNEKDKPTREKTYLLHGLVLVGVRSVLGTESKKGSPFNVQRSLHIPNLTKDEVKGMFQWYEKESRQTVDEEVIDRLFYETNGQPGLTCWFGELLTETYNKEKEVPIIMANFKYVYKEATDVLPNNNILNIISKVKPEPYRQQVLELFKTDKKIEFRFDDEELNYLYMNGVIDIEREKNQKDELEVYCKFANPFVQGRLFNYFSREMFDDLGLLIHPLDEMEDAVSEDSLNIPNIIKRYKAYLKKNRESVFKEAPRRKVDLKVYEAVYHFNLYRYLYDLLKKRGVDVIPEFLTGNGKIDLVLKYREQVYALELKSFRDMYDYRRGIEQAADYGKQLGLKEIVLLVFVELKEEEVKELEQEIEKPGIKMIVIPIGVL
;
A
#
# COMPACT_ATOMS: atom_id res chain seq x y z
N MET A 1 20.43 -14.83 18.07
CA MET A 1 20.38 -14.00 16.86
C MET A 1 18.95 -13.55 16.68
N ARG A 2 18.76 -12.25 16.43
CA ARG A 2 17.45 -11.69 16.11
C ARG A 2 16.99 -12.14 14.72
N ARG A 3 15.72 -11.92 14.43
CA ARG A 3 15.03 -12.37 13.21
C ARG A 3 14.18 -11.27 12.61
N PHE A 4 13.95 -11.31 11.31
CA PHE A 4 12.90 -10.46 10.75
C PHE A 4 11.54 -11.04 11.13
N SER A 5 10.55 -10.19 11.39
CA SER A 5 9.21 -10.64 11.75
C SER A 5 8.16 -9.68 11.23
N SER A 6 7.18 -10.24 10.52
CA SER A 6 6.00 -9.53 10.01
C SER A 6 4.72 -9.86 10.79
N TYR A 7 4.86 -10.56 11.92
CA TYR A 7 3.76 -11.18 12.65
C TYR A 7 3.64 -10.62 14.07
N GLY A 8 2.51 -9.94 14.35
CA GLY A 8 2.20 -9.44 15.68
C GLY A 8 3.14 -8.33 16.17
N PRO A 9 3.13 -8.03 17.49
CA PRO A 9 4.01 -7.02 18.07
C PRO A 9 5.48 -7.40 17.98
N ILE A 10 6.34 -6.41 17.74
CA ILE A 10 7.79 -6.59 17.72
C ILE A 10 8.31 -6.85 19.14
N ASN A 11 9.17 -7.86 19.29
CA ASN A 11 9.96 -8.06 20.48
C ASN A 11 11.40 -7.65 20.19
N THR A 12 11.84 -6.52 20.74
CA THR A 12 13.17 -5.92 20.46
C THR A 12 14.36 -6.81 20.83
N LYS A 13 14.15 -7.84 21.67
CA LYS A 13 15.17 -8.85 22.00
C LYS A 13 15.26 -9.97 20.96
N LEU A 14 14.18 -10.23 20.23
CA LEU A 14 14.08 -11.36 19.29
C LEU A 14 14.04 -10.91 17.83
N HIS A 15 13.64 -9.68 17.55
CA HIS A 15 13.39 -9.20 16.20
C HIS A 15 14.27 -8.00 15.81
N TYR A 16 14.64 -7.91 14.54
CA TYR A 16 15.16 -6.67 13.95
C TYR A 16 14.03 -5.65 13.84
N TYR A 17 14.33 -4.38 14.10
CA TYR A 17 13.33 -3.30 14.14
C TYR A 17 13.98 -1.95 13.85
N ALA A 18 13.17 -0.94 13.51
CA ALA A 18 13.63 0.43 13.40
C ALA A 18 13.31 1.18 14.70
N PRO A 19 14.28 1.78 15.41
CA PRO A 19 14.06 2.38 16.72
C PRO A 19 13.01 3.51 16.77
N ARG A 20 12.88 4.32 15.72
CA ARG A 20 11.87 5.38 15.58
C ARG A 20 11.75 6.32 16.80
N GLU A 21 12.88 6.65 17.42
CA GLU A 21 12.93 7.40 18.67
C GLU A 21 12.22 8.76 18.59
N GLU A 22 12.37 9.49 17.48
CA GLU A 22 11.72 10.78 17.28
C GLU A 22 10.19 10.66 17.29
N LEU A 23 9.63 9.68 16.56
CA LEU A 23 8.19 9.43 16.51
C LEU A 23 7.65 8.99 17.87
N ILE A 24 8.38 8.11 18.58
CA ILE A 24 8.03 7.67 19.94
C ILE A 24 8.06 8.85 20.91
N ASN A 25 9.08 9.71 20.83
CA ASN A 25 9.22 10.90 21.66
C ASN A 25 8.09 11.90 21.40
N GLN A 26 7.74 12.13 20.13
CA GLN A 26 6.63 12.99 19.75
C GLN A 26 5.29 12.48 20.31
N ALA A 27 5.02 11.18 20.17
CA ALA A 27 3.81 10.56 20.70
C ALA A 27 3.77 10.62 22.24
N TYR A 28 4.90 10.35 22.90
CA TYR A 28 5.06 10.48 24.35
C TYR A 28 4.75 11.90 24.84
N THR A 29 5.38 12.92 24.24
CA THR A 29 5.17 14.32 24.62
C THR A 29 3.74 14.77 24.37
N ASN A 30 3.12 14.32 23.27
CA ASN A 30 1.72 14.62 23.03
C ASN A 30 0.81 13.97 24.09
N LEU A 31 1.09 12.74 24.55
CA LEU A 31 0.25 12.06 25.53
C LEU A 31 0.33 12.66 26.93
N ILE A 32 1.56 12.99 27.35
CA ILE A 32 1.84 13.51 28.69
C ILE A 32 1.59 15.02 28.80
N GLY A 33 1.60 15.73 27.67
CA GLY A 33 1.52 17.19 27.62
C GLY A 33 2.88 17.85 27.83
N GLY A 34 3.01 19.10 27.38
CA GLY A 34 4.24 19.89 27.56
C GLY A 34 4.55 20.19 29.03
N ASN A 35 3.50 20.30 29.86
CA ASN A 35 3.58 20.30 31.32
C ASN A 35 2.66 19.19 31.86
N PRO A 36 3.21 18.08 32.41
CA PRO A 36 2.45 16.97 32.95
C PRO A 36 1.40 17.35 34.00
N ASP A 37 1.64 18.43 34.75
CA ASP A 37 0.75 18.88 35.81
C ASP A 37 -0.45 19.68 35.28
N GLU A 38 -0.33 20.30 34.10
CA GLU A 38 -1.41 21.05 33.44
C GLU A 38 -2.37 20.14 32.67
N GLY A 39 -1.86 19.03 32.12
CA GLY A 39 -2.65 17.95 31.54
C GLY A 39 -2.12 17.41 30.21
N GLY A 40 -2.53 16.18 29.90
CA GLY A 40 -2.19 15.48 28.66
C GLY A 40 -3.18 15.72 27.53
N HIS A 41 -2.96 15.05 26.40
CA HIS A 41 -3.83 15.12 25.23
C HIS A 41 -4.43 13.78 24.84
N TYR A 42 -5.54 13.86 24.11
CA TYR A 42 -6.13 12.72 23.43
C TYR A 42 -5.67 12.71 21.98
N ILE A 43 -5.26 11.54 21.49
CA ILE A 43 -4.58 11.38 20.21
C ILE A 43 -5.29 10.32 19.40
N THR A 44 -5.47 10.58 18.11
CA THR A 44 -5.79 9.54 17.14
C THR A 44 -4.55 9.13 16.37
N VAL A 45 -4.31 7.83 16.31
CA VAL A 45 -3.20 7.25 15.55
C VAL A 45 -3.75 6.62 14.29
N TRP A 46 -3.27 7.10 13.15
CA TRP A 46 -3.68 6.58 11.84
C TRP A 46 -2.46 6.30 10.97
N ALA A 47 -2.61 5.25 10.17
CA ALA A 47 -1.72 4.83 9.11
C ALA A 47 -2.40 3.67 8.37
N PRO A 48 -2.01 3.39 7.12
CA PRO A 48 -2.44 2.20 6.43
C PRO A 48 -2.18 0.90 7.21
N ARG A 49 -2.81 -0.20 6.77
CA ARG A 49 -2.62 -1.52 7.37
C ARG A 49 -1.14 -1.93 7.35
N GLN A 50 -0.68 -2.56 8.43
CA GLN A 50 0.69 -3.05 8.62
C GLN A 50 1.82 -2.00 8.60
N CYS A 51 1.53 -0.73 8.95
CA CYS A 51 2.54 0.32 9.14
C CYS A 51 3.17 0.36 10.56
N GLY A 52 2.99 -0.68 11.39
CA GLY A 52 3.61 -0.75 12.72
C GLY A 52 2.94 0.11 13.82
N LYS A 53 1.66 0.47 13.65
CA LYS A 53 0.91 1.32 14.59
C LYS A 53 0.95 0.81 16.03
N THR A 54 0.53 -0.44 16.23
CA THR A 54 0.48 -1.09 17.54
C THR A 54 1.85 -1.11 18.22
N TRP A 55 2.93 -1.31 17.45
CA TRP A 55 4.29 -1.32 18.01
C TRP A 55 4.71 0.06 18.53
N ILE A 56 4.55 1.12 17.73
CA ILE A 56 4.87 2.49 18.18
C ILE A 56 4.10 2.85 19.45
N VAL A 57 2.80 2.53 19.48
CA VAL A 57 1.97 2.83 20.64
C VAL A 57 2.40 2.02 21.88
N GLN A 58 2.81 0.76 21.71
CA GLN A 58 3.33 -0.07 22.79
C GLN A 58 4.65 0.48 23.35
N GLU A 59 5.59 0.90 22.51
CA GLU A 59 6.86 1.50 22.95
C GLU A 59 6.62 2.79 23.74
N VAL A 60 5.66 3.62 23.32
CA VAL A 60 5.27 4.83 24.06
C VAL A 60 4.75 4.46 25.45
N VAL A 61 3.92 3.42 25.57
CA VAL A 61 3.44 2.94 26.89
C VAL A 61 4.58 2.46 27.75
N ASP A 62 5.48 1.65 27.19
CA ASP A 62 6.57 1.07 27.96
C ASP A 62 7.52 2.18 28.44
N LYS A 63 7.73 3.22 27.63
CA LYS A 63 8.43 4.44 28.04
C LYS A 63 7.70 5.19 29.17
N ILE A 64 6.37 5.31 29.13
CA ILE A 64 5.59 5.94 30.20
C ILE A 64 5.63 5.12 31.48
N LYS A 65 5.52 3.79 31.39
CA LYS A 65 5.56 2.89 32.55
C LYS A 65 6.89 2.98 33.31
N GLN A 66 7.99 3.24 32.62
CA GLN A 66 9.31 3.43 33.24
C GLN A 66 9.37 4.66 34.17
N THR A 67 8.51 5.67 33.99
CA THR A 67 8.49 6.86 34.85
C THR A 67 7.58 6.73 36.08
N ALA A 68 6.89 5.59 36.25
CA ALA A 68 6.03 5.22 37.40
C ALA A 68 4.96 6.26 37.82
N SER A 69 4.63 7.22 36.95
CA SER A 69 3.78 8.37 37.31
C SER A 69 2.32 8.21 36.88
N TYR A 70 2.00 7.16 36.12
CA TYR A 70 0.72 6.96 35.45
C TYR A 70 0.24 5.50 35.52
N ALA A 71 -1.07 5.32 35.69
CA ALA A 71 -1.71 4.04 35.43
C ALA A 71 -1.92 3.88 33.92
N CYS A 72 -1.25 2.90 33.31
CA CYS A 72 -1.31 2.69 31.86
C CYS A 72 -2.08 1.41 31.50
N GLY A 73 -3.10 1.54 30.65
CA GLY A 73 -3.87 0.41 30.12
C GLY A 73 -3.85 0.40 28.59
N ILE A 74 -3.68 -0.78 28.00
CA ILE A 74 -3.73 -1.01 26.56
C ILE A 74 -4.58 -2.25 26.26
N PHE A 75 -5.51 -2.14 25.31
CA PHE A 75 -6.26 -3.28 24.80
C PHE A 75 -6.80 -3.03 23.39
N SER A 76 -7.04 -4.11 22.63
CA SER A 76 -7.84 -4.06 21.40
C SER A 76 -9.33 -4.18 21.72
N ILE A 77 -10.15 -3.38 21.05
CA ILE A 77 -11.61 -3.42 21.16
C ILE A 77 -12.29 -4.22 20.03
N GLU A 78 -11.52 -4.95 19.20
CA GLU A 78 -12.00 -5.68 18.03
C GLU A 78 -13.16 -6.64 18.34
N ARG A 79 -13.17 -7.25 19.53
CA ARG A 79 -14.29 -8.11 19.98
C ARG A 79 -15.64 -7.38 19.98
N GLY A 80 -15.62 -6.05 20.10
CA GLY A 80 -16.78 -5.17 20.03
C GLY A 80 -17.43 -5.11 18.65
N LYS A 81 -16.75 -5.55 17.58
CA LYS A 81 -17.28 -5.56 16.20
C LYS A 81 -18.60 -6.32 16.04
N LYS A 82 -18.81 -7.36 16.86
CA LYS A 82 -20.04 -8.17 16.85
C LYS A 82 -21.14 -7.60 17.76
N ALA A 83 -20.85 -6.57 18.55
CA ALA A 83 -21.82 -5.97 19.43
C ALA A 83 -22.90 -5.25 18.61
N LYS A 84 -24.16 -5.52 18.93
CA LYS A 84 -25.33 -4.88 18.30
C LYS A 84 -26.10 -3.98 19.24
N THR A 85 -25.73 -3.95 20.52
CA THR A 85 -26.41 -3.18 21.57
C THR A 85 -25.39 -2.47 22.45
N GLU A 86 -25.78 -1.33 22.99
CA GLU A 86 -25.00 -0.54 23.96
C GLU A 86 -24.50 -1.41 25.13
N LYS A 87 -25.41 -2.17 25.75
CA LYS A 87 -25.05 -3.09 26.85
C LYS A 87 -23.94 -4.08 26.46
N ALA A 88 -23.98 -4.64 25.26
CA ALA A 88 -22.99 -5.60 24.81
C ALA A 88 -21.62 -4.95 24.60
N ILE A 89 -21.57 -3.77 23.97
CA ILE A 89 -20.30 -3.09 23.72
C ILE A 89 -19.68 -2.55 25.03
N LEU A 90 -20.51 -2.03 25.94
CA LEU A 90 -20.06 -1.57 27.25
C LEU A 90 -19.55 -2.72 28.13
N GLN A 91 -20.16 -3.90 28.04
CA GLN A 91 -19.64 -5.12 28.68
C GLN A 91 -18.27 -5.52 28.12
N VAL A 92 -18.08 -5.46 26.79
CA VAL A 92 -16.78 -5.71 26.18
C VAL A 92 -15.75 -4.69 26.68
N PHE A 93 -16.09 -3.41 26.66
CA PHE A 93 -15.21 -2.33 27.12
C PHE A 93 -14.79 -2.50 28.58
N THR A 94 -15.73 -2.69 29.50
CA THR A 94 -15.44 -2.89 30.94
C THR A 94 -14.64 -4.15 31.23
N THR A 95 -14.89 -5.24 30.49
CA THR A 95 -14.09 -6.47 30.59
C THR A 95 -12.66 -6.20 30.17
N LYS A 96 -12.46 -5.51 29.04
CA LYS A 96 -11.13 -5.16 28.54
C LYS A 96 -10.39 -4.18 29.43
N LEU A 97 -11.09 -3.22 30.00
CA LEU A 97 -10.54 -2.29 30.99
C LEU A 97 -10.07 -3.04 32.25
N THR A 98 -10.86 -4.00 32.72
CA THR A 98 -10.52 -4.87 33.86
C THR A 98 -9.25 -5.69 33.58
N GLU A 99 -9.17 -6.31 32.39
CA GLU A 99 -7.99 -7.06 31.95
C GLU A 99 -6.74 -6.17 31.87
N ALA A 100 -6.85 -4.99 31.26
CA ALA A 100 -5.72 -4.10 31.00
C ALA A 100 -5.12 -3.48 32.28
N PHE A 101 -5.95 -3.19 33.29
CA PHE A 101 -5.50 -2.56 34.53
C PHE A 101 -5.37 -3.52 35.72
N GLY A 102 -5.75 -4.79 35.54
CA GLY A 102 -5.71 -5.81 36.60
C GLY A 102 -6.60 -5.49 37.81
N ARG A 103 -7.66 -4.70 37.63
CA ARG A 103 -8.56 -4.24 38.71
C ARG A 103 -10.02 -4.33 38.29
N LYS A 104 -10.93 -4.61 39.23
CA LYS A 104 -12.36 -4.76 38.95
C LYS A 104 -13.03 -3.41 38.72
N PHE A 105 -13.79 -3.30 37.64
CA PHE A 105 -14.67 -2.18 37.35
C PHE A 105 -16.15 -2.58 37.47
N PRO A 106 -17.05 -1.66 37.88
CA PRO A 106 -18.47 -1.94 37.90
C PRO A 106 -18.99 -2.13 36.47
N ALA A 107 -20.00 -2.99 36.32
CA ALA A 107 -20.71 -3.11 35.05
C ALA A 107 -21.50 -1.81 34.80
N ILE A 108 -21.27 -1.20 33.65
CA ILE A 108 -22.02 -0.03 33.19
C ILE A 108 -23.09 -0.46 32.17
N LYS A 109 -24.23 0.21 32.20
CA LYS A 109 -25.39 -0.07 31.34
C LYS A 109 -25.55 0.97 30.23
N THR A 110 -25.02 2.17 30.46
CA THR A 110 -25.16 3.31 29.56
C THR A 110 -23.83 4.06 29.37
N PHE A 111 -23.65 4.71 28.22
CA PHE A 111 -22.39 5.42 27.86
C PHE A 111 -22.04 6.55 28.83
N ASP A 112 -23.03 7.27 29.37
CA ASP A 112 -22.89 8.34 30.37
C ASP A 112 -22.20 7.88 31.68
N GLN A 113 -22.11 6.58 31.90
CA GLN A 113 -21.41 6.01 33.05
C GLN A 113 -19.91 5.80 32.79
N ILE A 114 -19.40 5.88 31.56
CA ILE A 114 -17.97 5.74 31.24
C ILE A 114 -17.09 6.70 32.05
N PRO A 115 -17.40 8.01 32.17
CA PRO A 115 -16.60 8.93 32.97
C PRO A 115 -16.39 8.48 34.42
N THR A 116 -17.39 7.82 35.01
CA THR A 116 -17.30 7.34 36.40
C THR A 116 -16.19 6.31 36.60
N LEU A 117 -15.82 5.56 35.56
CA LEU A 117 -14.76 4.56 35.62
C LEU A 117 -13.36 5.18 35.79
N PHE A 118 -13.20 6.45 35.44
CA PHE A 118 -11.93 7.17 35.51
C PHE A 118 -11.86 8.13 36.70
N THR A 119 -12.49 7.79 37.82
CA THR A 119 -12.51 8.63 39.03
C THR A 119 -11.71 7.99 40.18
N LYS A 120 -11.54 8.73 41.28
CA LYS A 120 -10.75 8.32 42.46
C LYS A 120 -11.07 6.95 43.08
N PRO A 121 -12.32 6.45 43.08
CA PRO A 121 -12.62 5.08 43.51
C PRO A 121 -11.89 3.98 42.74
N HIS A 122 -11.45 4.27 41.50
CA HIS A 122 -10.82 3.28 40.62
C HIS A 122 -9.35 3.54 40.33
N PHE A 123 -8.90 4.80 40.45
CA PHE A 123 -7.54 5.22 40.16
C PHE A 123 -7.02 6.22 41.20
N GLN A 124 -5.74 6.11 41.57
CA GLN A 124 -5.05 7.09 42.41
C GLN A 124 -4.03 7.90 41.60
N GLU A 125 -3.54 7.33 40.50
CA GLU A 125 -2.68 8.00 39.54
C GLU A 125 -3.47 8.51 38.33
N PRO A 126 -2.94 9.50 37.58
CA PRO A 126 -3.49 9.85 36.28
C PRO A 126 -3.36 8.65 35.32
N VAL A 127 -4.34 8.52 34.44
CA VAL A 127 -4.54 7.34 33.59
C VAL A 127 -4.15 7.65 32.15
N ILE A 128 -3.37 6.76 31.55
CA ILE A 128 -3.16 6.70 30.11
C ILE A 128 -3.88 5.46 29.59
N LEU A 129 -4.79 5.66 28.64
CA LEU A 129 -5.54 4.57 28.02
C LEU A 129 -5.25 4.50 26.52
N ILE A 130 -4.97 3.31 26.02
CA ILE A 130 -4.90 3.03 24.58
C ILE A 130 -5.95 2.00 24.23
N ILE A 131 -6.72 2.33 23.20
CA ILE A 131 -7.70 1.45 22.58
C ILE A 131 -7.26 1.19 21.13
N ASP A 132 -6.78 -0.02 20.88
CA ASP A 132 -6.40 -0.48 19.54
C ASP A 132 -7.62 -0.98 18.76
N GLU A 133 -7.53 -0.94 17.43
CA GLU A 133 -8.59 -1.37 16.49
C GLU A 133 -9.96 -0.74 16.78
N PHE A 134 -9.96 0.55 17.09
CA PHE A 134 -11.18 1.28 17.47
C PHE A 134 -12.16 1.43 16.31
N ASP A 135 -11.67 1.39 15.07
CA ASP A 135 -12.46 1.31 13.83
C ASP A 135 -13.16 -0.02 13.60
N ALA A 136 -12.87 -1.04 14.41
CA ALA A 136 -13.63 -2.30 14.36
C ALA A 136 -15.08 -2.12 14.84
N LEU A 137 -15.38 -1.05 15.57
CA LEU A 137 -16.71 -0.73 16.06
C LEU A 137 -17.61 -0.15 14.96
N ASN A 138 -18.92 -0.25 15.14
CA ASN A 138 -19.84 0.49 14.28
C ASN A 138 -19.75 2.01 14.58
N GLU A 139 -20.13 2.81 13.59
CA GLU A 139 -20.00 4.26 13.65
C GLU A 139 -20.76 4.90 14.83
N GLY A 140 -21.95 4.38 15.16
CA GLY A 140 -22.74 4.86 16.29
C GLY A 140 -21.98 4.74 17.61
N PHE A 141 -21.43 3.56 17.90
CA PHE A 141 -20.66 3.35 19.13
C PHE A 141 -19.35 4.13 19.14
N ILE A 142 -18.69 4.31 17.99
CA ILE A 142 -17.50 5.17 17.89
C ILE A 142 -17.85 6.60 18.33
N ASN A 143 -18.96 7.14 17.83
CA ASN A 143 -19.42 8.48 18.17
C ASN A 143 -19.79 8.60 19.65
N ASP A 144 -20.47 7.58 20.22
CA ASP A 144 -20.85 7.57 21.63
C ASP A 144 -19.62 7.54 22.56
N PHE A 145 -18.64 6.66 22.30
CA PHE A 145 -17.37 6.65 23.04
C PHE A 145 -16.62 7.98 22.90
N ALA A 146 -16.50 8.50 21.68
CA ALA A 146 -15.78 9.74 21.41
C ALA A 146 -16.41 10.92 22.17
N SER A 147 -17.75 11.01 22.23
CA SER A 147 -18.45 12.02 23.01
C SER A 147 -18.12 11.94 24.49
N MET A 148 -18.18 10.73 25.08
CA MET A 148 -17.90 10.55 26.51
C MET A 148 -16.45 10.87 26.87
N PHE A 149 -15.50 10.46 26.02
CA PHE A 149 -14.11 10.83 26.21
C PHE A 149 -13.91 12.35 26.07
N ARG A 150 -14.55 13.01 25.11
CA ARG A 150 -14.50 14.47 24.97
C ARG A 150 -15.01 15.18 26.23
N ASP A 151 -16.10 14.71 26.83
CA ASP A 151 -16.65 15.30 28.05
C ASP A 151 -15.66 15.21 29.22
N ILE A 152 -14.98 14.07 29.36
CA ILE A 152 -13.89 13.88 30.34
C ILE A 152 -12.76 14.89 30.10
N PHE A 153 -12.34 15.04 28.85
CA PHE A 153 -11.25 15.96 28.48
C PHE A 153 -11.60 17.42 28.80
N ILE A 154 -12.80 17.87 28.41
CA ILE A 154 -13.28 19.24 28.65
C ILE A 154 -13.38 19.50 30.15
N SER A 155 -13.95 18.57 30.91
CA SER A 155 -14.05 18.68 32.37
C SER A 155 -12.68 18.84 33.02
N ARG A 156 -11.68 18.03 32.63
CA ARG A 156 -10.30 18.17 33.10
C ARG A 156 -9.64 19.49 32.69
N THR A 157 -9.96 20.00 31.50
CA THR A 157 -9.41 21.27 30.98
C THR A 157 -9.97 22.49 31.72
N ASN A 158 -11.22 22.41 32.16
CA ASN A 158 -11.86 23.48 32.94
C ASN A 158 -11.35 23.55 34.38
N GLU A 159 -10.77 22.47 34.91
CA GLU A 159 -10.13 22.42 36.23
C GLU A 159 -8.65 22.86 36.16
N LYS A 160 -8.40 24.11 35.74
CA LYS A 160 -7.02 24.63 35.53
C LYS A 160 -6.21 24.74 36.81
N ASP A 161 -6.88 25.03 37.94
CA ASP A 161 -6.22 25.27 39.22
C ASP A 161 -5.90 23.96 39.98
N LYS A 162 -6.29 22.81 39.45
CA LYS A 162 -6.07 21.51 40.08
C LYS A 162 -4.92 20.77 39.39
N PRO A 163 -3.91 20.28 40.16
CA PRO A 163 -2.92 19.33 39.64
C PRO A 163 -3.60 18.10 39.03
N THR A 164 -2.95 17.45 38.05
CA THR A 164 -3.54 16.32 37.31
C THR A 164 -4.11 15.19 38.18
N ARG A 165 -3.54 14.94 39.37
CA ARG A 165 -3.97 13.91 40.34
C ARG A 165 -5.21 14.32 41.16
N GLU A 166 -5.50 15.61 41.21
CA GLU A 166 -6.61 16.17 42.00
C GLU A 166 -7.85 16.46 41.15
N LYS A 167 -7.70 16.41 39.82
CA LYS A 167 -8.80 16.55 38.86
C LYS A 167 -9.89 15.49 39.09
N THR A 168 -11.13 15.85 38.77
CA THR A 168 -12.32 15.01 38.99
C THR A 168 -12.22 13.68 38.25
N TYR A 169 -11.86 13.74 36.97
CA TYR A 169 -11.52 12.57 36.17
C TYR A 169 -10.01 12.46 36.03
N LEU A 170 -9.50 11.24 36.09
CA LEU A 170 -8.08 10.93 36.08
C LEU A 170 -7.59 10.47 34.70
N LEU A 171 -8.46 10.28 33.69
CA LEU A 171 -8.05 9.99 32.31
C LEU A 171 -7.25 11.17 31.73
N HIS A 172 -5.93 11.08 31.84
CA HIS A 172 -4.98 12.12 31.50
C HIS A 172 -4.63 12.12 30.02
N GLY A 173 -4.48 10.92 29.43
CA GLY A 173 -4.19 10.74 28.02
C GLY A 173 -4.95 9.55 27.45
N LEU A 174 -5.33 9.66 26.18
CA LEU A 174 -6.08 8.64 25.46
C LEU A 174 -5.51 8.49 24.05
N VAL A 175 -5.29 7.26 23.61
CA VAL A 175 -4.99 6.94 22.20
C VAL A 175 -6.10 6.08 21.64
N LEU A 176 -6.66 6.51 20.52
CA LEU A 176 -7.55 5.68 19.70
C LEU A 176 -6.82 5.32 18.41
N VAL A 177 -6.54 4.03 18.20
CA VAL A 177 -5.83 3.54 17.00
C VAL A 177 -6.83 3.10 15.95
N GLY A 178 -6.56 3.44 14.69
CA GLY A 178 -7.31 2.95 13.53
C GLY A 178 -8.48 3.83 13.11
N VAL A 179 -8.77 4.93 13.79
CA VAL A 179 -10.05 5.62 13.63
C VAL A 179 -10.19 6.40 12.31
N ARG A 180 -11.15 5.98 11.47
CA ARG A 180 -11.58 6.64 10.21
C ARG A 180 -12.54 7.82 10.44
N SER A 181 -13.60 7.58 11.21
CA SER A 181 -14.76 8.48 11.38
C SER A 181 -14.51 9.68 12.30
N VAL A 182 -13.56 9.57 13.23
CA VAL A 182 -13.25 10.62 14.20
C VAL A 182 -12.43 11.77 13.60
N LEU A 183 -11.91 11.61 12.38
CA LEU A 183 -11.35 12.72 11.58
C LEU A 183 -12.44 13.65 11.01
N GLY A 184 -13.73 13.35 11.22
CA GLY A 184 -14.85 14.23 10.87
C GLY A 184 -15.36 14.08 9.44
N THR A 185 -14.87 13.11 8.68
CA THR A 185 -15.23 12.89 7.27
C THR A 185 -16.58 12.18 7.08
N GLU A 186 -17.07 11.42 8.08
CA GLU A 186 -18.32 10.64 7.97
C GLU A 186 -19.49 11.20 8.83
N SER A 187 -19.22 12.18 9.70
CA SER A 187 -20.23 12.77 10.59
C SER A 187 -20.93 13.99 9.98
N LYS A 188 -22.25 13.90 9.73
CA LYS A 188 -23.11 15.05 9.37
C LYS A 188 -23.13 16.19 10.41
N LYS A 189 -22.56 16.00 11.61
CA LYS A 189 -22.54 16.98 12.72
C LYS A 189 -21.11 17.43 13.11
N GLY A 190 -20.09 17.09 12.31
CA GLY A 190 -18.67 17.32 12.65
C GLY A 190 -18.12 16.27 13.63
N SER A 191 -16.79 16.20 13.77
CA SER A 191 -16.14 15.20 14.64
C SER A 191 -16.52 15.43 16.12
N PRO A 192 -17.08 14.43 16.82
CA PRO A 192 -17.31 14.50 18.27
C PRO A 192 -16.00 14.55 19.07
N PHE A 193 -14.84 14.49 18.41
CA PHE A 193 -13.52 14.43 19.02
C PHE A 193 -12.59 15.54 18.50
N ASN A 194 -13.13 16.74 18.27
CA ASN A 194 -12.40 17.93 17.83
C ASN A 194 -11.44 18.53 18.90
N VAL A 195 -10.77 17.67 19.68
CA VAL A 195 -9.78 18.00 20.72
C VAL A 195 -8.46 17.22 20.52
N GLN A 196 -8.35 16.53 19.38
CA GLN A 196 -7.32 15.55 19.10
C GLN A 196 -6.08 16.14 18.43
N ARG A 197 -4.91 15.65 18.83
CA ARG A 197 -3.73 15.65 17.95
C ARG A 197 -3.77 14.39 17.10
N SER A 198 -3.50 14.52 15.81
CA SER A 198 -3.48 13.39 14.89
C SER A 198 -2.03 12.96 14.65
N LEU A 199 -1.72 11.69 14.90
CA LEU A 199 -0.38 11.13 14.68
C LEU A 199 -0.40 10.19 13.47
N HIS A 200 0.24 10.61 12.39
CA HIS A 200 0.51 9.77 11.23
C HIS A 200 1.76 8.92 11.47
N ILE A 201 1.67 7.61 11.20
CA ILE A 201 2.83 6.70 11.26
C ILE A 201 3.29 6.38 9.83
N PRO A 202 4.44 6.90 9.38
CA PRO A 202 4.93 6.67 8.02
C PRO A 202 5.53 5.27 7.85
N ASN A 203 5.73 4.87 6.59
CA ASN A 203 6.56 3.71 6.22
C ASN A 203 8.02 3.91 6.67
N LEU A 204 8.79 2.83 6.66
CA LEU A 204 10.22 2.88 6.99
C LEU A 204 10.96 3.72 5.96
N THR A 205 11.96 4.45 6.42
CA THR A 205 12.93 5.11 5.53
C THR A 205 13.94 4.10 4.98
N LYS A 206 14.62 4.45 3.90
CA LYS A 206 15.69 3.61 3.33
C LYS A 206 16.77 3.30 4.36
N ASP A 207 17.14 4.29 5.17
CA ASP A 207 18.15 4.14 6.23
C ASP A 207 17.69 3.23 7.36
N GLU A 208 16.41 3.29 7.74
CA GLU A 208 15.84 2.36 8.73
C GLU A 208 15.87 0.91 8.22
N VAL A 209 15.50 0.68 6.95
CA VAL A 209 15.56 -0.66 6.34
C VAL A 209 17.00 -1.14 6.25
N LYS A 210 17.92 -0.30 5.78
CA LYS A 210 19.36 -0.61 5.73
C LYS A 210 19.92 -0.93 7.11
N GLY A 211 19.56 -0.16 8.13
CA GLY A 211 19.96 -0.40 9.51
C GLY A 211 19.51 -1.76 10.06
N MET A 212 18.30 -2.22 9.70
CA MET A 212 17.83 -3.55 10.08
C MET A 212 18.68 -4.66 9.43
N PHE A 213 19.05 -4.53 8.16
CA PHE A 213 19.94 -5.47 7.49
C PHE A 213 21.37 -5.42 8.04
N GLN A 214 21.90 -4.24 8.39
CA GLN A 214 23.21 -4.12 9.04
C GLN A 214 23.27 -4.84 10.39
N TRP A 215 22.17 -4.81 11.18
CA TRP A 215 22.08 -5.62 12.39
C TRP A 215 22.11 -7.10 12.10
N TYR A 216 21.42 -7.53 11.05
CA TYR A 216 21.50 -8.91 10.58
C TYR A 216 22.92 -9.29 10.20
N GLU A 217 23.60 -8.53 9.34
CA GLU A 217 24.98 -8.80 8.91
C GLU A 217 25.95 -8.91 10.10
N LYS A 218 25.80 -8.01 11.09
CA LYS A 218 26.64 -8.02 12.29
C LYS A 218 26.45 -9.27 13.14
N GLU A 219 25.21 -9.75 13.29
CA GLU A 219 24.92 -10.91 14.11
C GLU A 219 25.15 -12.23 13.39
N SER A 220 24.79 -12.29 12.10
CA SER A 220 24.89 -13.50 11.27
C SER A 220 26.28 -13.69 10.67
N ARG A 221 27.06 -12.61 10.50
CA ARG A 221 28.30 -12.53 9.73
C ARG A 221 28.11 -12.82 8.22
N GLN A 222 26.87 -12.85 7.76
CA GLN A 222 26.52 -13.00 6.34
C GLN A 222 26.21 -11.61 5.77
N THR A 223 26.91 -11.21 4.71
CA THR A 223 26.70 -9.91 4.06
C THR A 223 25.48 -9.92 3.13
N VAL A 224 24.89 -8.76 2.92
CA VAL A 224 23.79 -8.53 1.98
C VAL A 224 24.18 -7.43 1.02
N ASP A 225 24.10 -7.71 -0.28
CA ASP A 225 24.44 -6.71 -1.30
C ASP A 225 23.53 -5.48 -1.19
N GLU A 226 24.10 -4.28 -1.35
CA GLU A 226 23.33 -3.03 -1.27
C GLU A 226 22.23 -2.96 -2.33
N GLU A 227 22.45 -3.54 -3.52
CA GLU A 227 21.44 -3.64 -4.57
C GLU A 227 20.20 -4.44 -4.13
N VAL A 228 20.36 -5.45 -3.28
CA VAL A 228 19.23 -6.24 -2.73
C VAL A 228 18.40 -5.39 -1.78
N ILE A 229 19.04 -4.62 -0.91
CA ILE A 229 18.37 -3.71 0.03
C ILE A 229 17.65 -2.61 -0.74
N ASP A 230 18.30 -2.06 -1.77
CA ASP A 230 17.74 -1.02 -2.64
C ASP A 230 16.53 -1.51 -3.42
N ARG A 231 16.62 -2.70 -4.03
CA ARG A 231 15.48 -3.29 -4.74
C ARG A 231 14.35 -3.64 -3.77
N LEU A 232 14.65 -4.19 -2.59
CA LEU A 232 13.64 -4.47 -1.57
C LEU A 232 12.91 -3.19 -1.17
N PHE A 233 13.65 -2.11 -0.88
CA PHE A 233 13.07 -0.84 -0.49
C PHE A 233 12.22 -0.25 -1.61
N TYR A 234 12.69 -0.31 -2.86
CA TYR A 234 11.92 0.10 -4.04
C TYR A 234 10.59 -0.65 -4.13
N GLU A 235 10.60 -1.99 -4.01
CA GLU A 235 9.41 -2.82 -4.15
C GLU A 235 8.40 -2.62 -3.01
N THR A 236 8.86 -2.41 -1.78
CA THR A 236 7.97 -2.31 -0.60
C THR A 236 7.66 -0.88 -0.20
N ASN A 237 8.39 0.11 -0.72
CA ASN A 237 8.41 1.50 -0.26
C ASN A 237 8.54 1.60 1.27
N GLY A 238 9.36 0.73 1.86
CA GLY A 238 9.57 0.64 3.31
C GLY A 238 8.34 0.21 4.12
N GLN A 239 7.28 -0.33 3.52
CA GLN A 239 6.12 -0.81 4.29
C GLN A 239 6.61 -1.87 5.30
N PRO A 240 6.44 -1.66 6.63
CA PRO A 240 7.03 -2.53 7.65
C PRO A 240 6.66 -4.00 7.49
N GLY A 241 5.37 -4.30 7.28
CA GLY A 241 4.90 -5.67 7.10
C GLY A 241 5.55 -6.41 5.93
N LEU A 242 5.62 -5.77 4.74
CA LEU A 242 6.26 -6.37 3.57
C LEU A 242 7.79 -6.42 3.72
N THR A 243 8.40 -5.35 4.23
CA THR A 243 9.86 -5.27 4.42
C THR A 243 10.36 -6.38 5.34
N CYS A 244 9.71 -6.57 6.49
CA CYS A 244 10.05 -7.65 7.40
C CYS A 244 9.76 -9.03 6.80
N TRP A 245 8.67 -9.19 6.06
CA TRP A 245 8.35 -10.46 5.41
C TRP A 245 9.42 -10.83 4.38
N PHE A 246 9.81 -9.91 3.50
CA PHE A 246 10.91 -10.14 2.56
C PHE A 246 12.24 -10.39 3.28
N GLY A 247 12.54 -9.66 4.36
CA GLY A 247 13.71 -9.89 5.19
C GLY A 247 13.76 -11.31 5.75
N GLU A 248 12.64 -11.84 6.25
CA GLU A 248 12.52 -13.22 6.73
C GLU A 248 12.73 -14.22 5.59
N LEU A 249 12.10 -14.00 4.44
CA LEU A 249 12.26 -14.89 3.28
C LEU A 249 13.72 -14.96 2.80
N LEU A 250 14.40 -13.81 2.74
CA LEU A 250 15.77 -13.66 2.28
C LEU A 250 16.79 -14.22 3.26
N THR A 251 16.56 -14.09 4.57
CA THR A 251 17.57 -14.41 5.60
C THR A 251 17.33 -15.74 6.30
N GLU A 252 16.12 -16.28 6.22
CA GLU A 252 15.72 -17.52 6.90
C GLU A 252 15.06 -18.53 5.96
N THR A 253 13.91 -18.22 5.35
CA THR A 253 13.08 -19.22 4.66
C THR A 253 13.78 -19.85 3.47
N TYR A 254 14.42 -19.03 2.64
CA TYR A 254 15.11 -19.48 1.42
C TYR A 254 16.63 -19.36 1.51
N ASN A 255 17.15 -18.93 2.66
CA ASN A 255 18.58 -18.81 2.91
C ASN A 255 19.17 -20.15 3.38
N LYS A 256 19.53 -21.00 2.42
CA LYS A 256 20.12 -22.32 2.70
C LYS A 256 21.62 -22.26 2.99
N GLU A 257 22.33 -21.29 2.42
CA GLU A 257 23.78 -21.17 2.47
C GLU A 257 24.16 -19.90 3.23
N LYS A 258 24.44 -20.02 4.53
CA LYS A 258 24.70 -18.86 5.40
C LYS A 258 26.10 -18.26 5.29
N GLU A 259 27.00 -18.96 4.60
CA GLU A 259 28.39 -18.56 4.43
C GLU A 259 28.60 -17.70 3.16
N VAL A 260 27.60 -17.59 2.29
CA VAL A 260 27.67 -16.82 1.04
C VAL A 260 26.85 -15.52 1.16
N PRO A 261 27.27 -14.42 0.52
CA PRO A 261 26.48 -13.19 0.49
C PRO A 261 25.07 -13.38 -0.07
N ILE A 262 24.11 -12.65 0.46
CA ILE A 262 22.77 -12.56 -0.14
C ILE A 262 22.85 -11.57 -1.32
N ILE A 263 22.69 -12.09 -2.52
CA ILE A 263 22.84 -11.34 -3.78
C ILE A 263 21.51 -11.21 -4.55
N MET A 264 21.49 -10.46 -5.64
CA MET A 264 20.28 -10.26 -6.45
C MET A 264 19.64 -11.53 -7.01
N ALA A 265 20.41 -12.62 -7.21
CA ALA A 265 19.86 -13.91 -7.59
C ALA A 265 18.92 -14.47 -6.49
N ASN A 266 19.30 -14.33 -5.21
CA ASN A 266 18.45 -14.72 -4.08
C ASN A 266 17.18 -13.87 -4.04
N PHE A 267 17.32 -12.54 -4.22
CA PHE A 267 16.17 -11.64 -4.27
C PHE A 267 15.18 -12.00 -5.37
N LYS A 268 15.66 -12.23 -6.60
CA LYS A 268 14.79 -12.61 -7.74
C LYS A 268 14.00 -13.88 -7.45
N TYR A 269 14.66 -14.88 -6.84
CA TYR A 269 14.00 -16.13 -6.45
C TYR A 269 12.94 -15.88 -5.37
N VAL A 270 13.28 -15.18 -4.28
CA VAL A 270 12.35 -14.82 -3.20
C VAL A 270 11.17 -14.00 -3.74
N TYR A 271 11.42 -13.03 -4.61
CA TYR A 271 10.39 -12.18 -5.20
C TYR A 271 9.40 -13.00 -6.04
N LYS A 272 9.87 -13.99 -6.81
CA LYS A 272 9.01 -14.91 -7.56
C LYS A 272 8.15 -15.75 -6.62
N GLU A 273 8.74 -16.34 -5.59
CA GLU A 273 8.01 -17.11 -4.58
C GLU A 273 6.96 -16.26 -3.85
N ALA A 274 7.31 -15.04 -3.45
CA ALA A 274 6.42 -14.07 -2.82
C ALA A 274 5.27 -13.60 -3.74
N THR A 275 5.50 -13.58 -5.05
CA THR A 275 4.52 -13.15 -6.06
C THR A 275 3.57 -14.27 -6.49
N ASP A 276 4.05 -15.51 -6.59
CA ASP A 276 3.27 -16.58 -7.21
C ASP A 276 2.84 -17.70 -6.27
N VAL A 277 3.61 -17.96 -5.21
CA VAL A 277 3.47 -19.19 -4.41
C VAL A 277 2.98 -18.90 -2.99
N LEU A 278 3.60 -17.94 -2.30
CA LEU A 278 3.40 -17.77 -0.88
C LEU A 278 2.12 -16.98 -0.55
N PRO A 279 1.35 -17.42 0.47
CA PRO A 279 0.24 -16.63 0.97
C PRO A 279 0.76 -15.47 1.81
N ASN A 280 0.37 -14.25 1.44
CA ASN A 280 0.59 -13.06 2.28
C ASN A 280 -0.77 -12.47 2.67
N ASN A 281 -1.09 -12.49 3.97
CA ASN A 281 -2.39 -12.01 4.48
C ASN A 281 -2.67 -10.54 4.16
N ASN A 282 -1.64 -9.69 4.06
CA ASN A 282 -1.81 -8.28 3.69
C ASN A 282 -2.24 -8.15 2.23
N ILE A 283 -1.54 -8.82 1.32
CA ILE A 283 -1.85 -8.80 -0.11
C ILE A 283 -3.21 -9.43 -0.39
N LEU A 284 -3.53 -10.55 0.24
CA LEU A 284 -4.85 -11.18 0.11
C LEU A 284 -5.96 -10.27 0.65
N ASN A 285 -5.69 -9.52 1.72
CA ASN A 285 -6.63 -8.52 2.24
C ASN A 285 -6.81 -7.37 1.24
N ILE A 286 -5.74 -6.78 0.73
CA ILE A 286 -5.78 -5.73 -0.31
C ILE A 286 -6.62 -6.19 -1.50
N ILE A 287 -6.34 -7.38 -2.04
CA ILE A 287 -7.09 -7.96 -3.16
C ILE A 287 -8.58 -8.08 -2.81
N SER A 288 -8.92 -8.56 -1.61
CA SER A 288 -10.32 -8.66 -1.17
C SER A 288 -11.06 -7.32 -1.10
N LYS A 289 -10.33 -6.21 -0.87
CA LYS A 289 -10.87 -4.86 -0.70
C LYS A 289 -11.10 -4.14 -2.02
N VAL A 290 -10.31 -4.46 -3.04
CA VAL A 290 -10.44 -3.88 -4.40
C VAL A 290 -11.42 -4.64 -5.29
N LYS A 291 -11.78 -5.88 -4.93
CA LYS A 291 -12.72 -6.72 -5.71
C LYS A 291 -14.10 -6.08 -5.94
N PRO A 292 -14.80 -5.58 -4.90
CA PRO A 292 -16.14 -5.06 -5.08
C PRO A 292 -16.14 -3.67 -5.73
N GLU A 293 -17.20 -3.37 -6.47
CA GLU A 293 -17.50 -1.99 -6.89
C GLU A 293 -17.88 -1.13 -5.65
N PRO A 294 -17.56 0.18 -5.65
CA PRO A 294 -16.94 0.92 -6.74
C PRO A 294 -15.43 0.69 -6.87
N TYR A 295 -14.73 0.26 -5.81
CA TYR A 295 -13.25 0.24 -5.65
C TYR A 295 -12.48 -0.39 -6.81
N ARG A 296 -13.05 -1.44 -7.42
CA ARG A 296 -12.49 -2.06 -8.63
C ARG A 296 -12.25 -1.03 -9.72
N GLN A 297 -13.24 -0.18 -9.99
CA GLN A 297 -13.16 0.84 -11.02
C GLN A 297 -12.06 1.87 -10.72
N GLN A 298 -11.95 2.38 -9.49
CA GLN A 298 -10.92 3.38 -9.14
C GLN A 298 -9.51 2.81 -9.30
N VAL A 299 -9.30 1.53 -8.96
CA VAL A 299 -8.00 0.88 -9.15
C VAL A 299 -7.66 0.69 -10.63
N LEU A 300 -8.65 0.32 -11.46
CA LEU A 300 -8.46 0.26 -12.92
C LEU A 300 -8.21 1.64 -13.53
N GLU A 301 -8.81 2.69 -12.97
CA GLU A 301 -8.54 4.07 -13.34
C GLU A 301 -7.12 4.50 -12.97
N LEU A 302 -6.60 4.03 -11.82
CA LEU A 302 -5.26 4.36 -11.38
C LEU A 302 -4.17 3.80 -12.30
N PHE A 303 -4.43 2.68 -12.99
CA PHE A 303 -3.53 2.14 -14.02
C PHE A 303 -3.52 2.95 -15.33
N LYS A 304 -4.31 4.04 -15.45
CA LYS A 304 -4.21 4.95 -16.60
C LYS A 304 -3.00 5.85 -16.47
N THR A 305 -2.26 6.00 -17.57
CA THR A 305 -0.97 6.72 -17.57
C THR A 305 -1.07 8.16 -18.11
N ASP A 306 -2.22 8.54 -18.68
CA ASP A 306 -2.43 9.83 -19.35
C ASP A 306 -2.77 10.97 -18.39
N LYS A 307 -3.49 10.67 -17.29
CA LYS A 307 -3.94 11.66 -16.30
C LYS A 307 -3.81 11.11 -14.88
N LYS A 308 -3.04 11.82 -14.05
CA LYS A 308 -2.99 11.55 -12.61
C LYS A 308 -4.33 11.84 -11.94
N ILE A 309 -4.70 11.00 -11.00
CA ILE A 309 -5.92 11.16 -10.21
C ILE A 309 -5.56 12.08 -9.03
N GLU A 310 -6.24 13.23 -8.92
CA GLU A 310 -6.09 14.11 -7.74
C GLU A 310 -6.51 13.38 -6.48
N PHE A 311 -5.67 13.40 -5.45
CA PHE A 311 -6.02 12.83 -4.17
C PHE A 311 -6.85 13.82 -3.35
N ARG A 312 -8.00 13.37 -2.87
CA ARG A 312 -8.87 14.13 -1.96
C ARG A 312 -9.22 13.25 -0.77
N PHE A 313 -8.88 13.70 0.43
CA PHE A 313 -9.04 12.87 1.62
C PHE A 313 -10.52 12.71 2.03
N ASP A 314 -11.37 13.65 1.61
CA ASP A 314 -12.83 13.65 1.76
C ASP A 314 -13.56 12.83 0.68
N ASP A 315 -12.83 12.28 -0.31
CA ASP A 315 -13.37 11.27 -1.21
C ASP A 315 -13.38 9.90 -0.48
N GLU A 316 -14.58 9.38 -0.23
CA GLU A 316 -14.78 8.14 0.54
C GLU A 316 -14.08 6.93 -0.10
N GLU A 317 -14.03 6.87 -1.44
CA GLU A 317 -13.47 5.75 -2.20
C GLU A 317 -11.94 5.79 -2.14
N LEU A 318 -11.34 6.95 -2.39
CA LEU A 318 -9.89 7.13 -2.31
C LEU A 318 -9.39 6.96 -0.88
N ASN A 319 -10.12 7.50 0.10
CA ASN A 319 -9.80 7.31 1.51
C ASN A 319 -9.82 5.83 1.91
N TYR A 320 -10.83 5.08 1.46
CA TYR A 320 -10.91 3.64 1.71
C TYR A 320 -9.71 2.89 1.14
N LEU A 321 -9.35 3.16 -0.12
CA LEU A 321 -8.20 2.53 -0.78
C LEU A 321 -6.88 2.88 -0.07
N TYR A 322 -6.72 4.13 0.34
CA TYR A 322 -5.55 4.61 1.05
C TYR A 322 -5.37 3.89 2.40
N MET A 323 -6.42 3.83 3.21
CA MET A 323 -6.37 3.19 4.53
C MET A 323 -6.15 1.68 4.48
N ASN A 324 -6.62 1.02 3.41
CA ASN A 324 -6.36 -0.40 3.18
C ASN A 324 -4.97 -0.68 2.57
N GLY A 325 -4.15 0.35 2.33
CA GLY A 325 -2.80 0.20 1.78
C GLY A 325 -2.77 -0.17 0.30
N VAL A 326 -3.83 0.19 -0.44
CA VAL A 326 -3.89 0.01 -1.91
C VAL A 326 -3.17 1.16 -2.60
N ILE A 327 -3.44 2.38 -2.14
CA ILE A 327 -2.89 3.62 -2.69
C ILE A 327 -2.14 4.41 -1.62
N ASP A 328 -1.30 5.33 -2.05
CA ASP A 328 -0.59 6.33 -1.27
C ASP A 328 -0.60 7.68 -2.02
N ILE A 329 -0.03 8.71 -1.42
CA ILE A 329 -0.06 10.08 -1.91
C ILE A 329 1.27 10.43 -2.56
N GLU A 330 1.20 10.98 -3.76
CA GLU A 330 2.31 11.65 -4.44
C GLU A 330 2.12 13.17 -4.36
N ARG A 331 3.22 13.91 -4.18
CA ARG A 331 3.22 15.36 -4.12
C ARG A 331 4.18 15.89 -5.15
N GLU A 332 3.70 16.76 -6.02
CA GLU A 332 4.50 17.37 -7.08
C GLU A 332 4.29 18.87 -7.12
N LYS A 333 5.26 19.60 -7.66
CA LYS A 333 5.14 21.03 -7.92
C LYS A 333 4.83 21.22 -9.40
N ASN A 334 3.79 21.96 -9.72
CA ASN A 334 3.45 22.26 -11.10
C ASN A 334 4.40 23.33 -11.68
N GLN A 335 4.19 23.69 -12.96
CA GLN A 335 5.03 24.69 -13.65
C GLN A 335 5.00 26.09 -13.00
N LYS A 336 4.02 26.36 -12.13
CA LYS A 336 3.87 27.60 -11.36
C LYS A 336 4.38 27.49 -9.92
N ASP A 337 5.10 26.41 -9.60
CA ASP A 337 5.58 26.07 -8.25
C ASP A 337 4.46 25.83 -7.21
N GLU A 338 3.24 25.56 -7.67
CA GLU A 338 2.11 25.21 -6.80
C GLU A 338 2.12 23.71 -6.50
N LEU A 339 1.80 23.36 -5.25
CA LEU A 339 1.75 21.96 -4.81
C LEU A 339 0.48 21.27 -5.33
N GLU A 340 0.67 20.20 -6.09
CA GLU A 340 -0.37 19.28 -6.53
C GLU A 340 -0.22 17.93 -5.83
N VAL A 341 -1.34 17.29 -5.54
CA VAL A 341 -1.42 16.07 -4.74
C VAL A 341 -2.19 15.01 -5.50
N TYR A 342 -1.55 13.88 -5.76
CA TYR A 342 -2.05 12.83 -6.62
C TYR A 342 -2.06 11.46 -5.93
N CYS A 343 -2.89 10.56 -6.44
CA CYS A 343 -2.92 9.16 -6.05
C CYS A 343 -1.81 8.38 -6.76
N LYS A 344 -1.16 7.48 -6.02
CA LYS A 344 -0.29 6.42 -6.54
C LYS A 344 -0.59 5.10 -5.86
N PHE A 345 -0.19 3.96 -6.41
CA PHE A 345 -0.17 2.70 -5.69
C PHE A 345 0.75 2.80 -4.47
N ALA A 346 0.41 2.08 -3.40
CA ALA A 346 1.14 2.16 -2.14
C ALA A 346 2.64 1.78 -2.27
N ASN A 347 2.92 0.81 -3.12
CA ASN A 347 4.27 0.44 -3.56
C ASN A 347 4.21 -0.42 -4.85
N PRO A 348 5.34 -0.56 -5.57
CA PRO A 348 5.43 -1.38 -6.79
C PRO A 348 5.03 -2.84 -6.58
N PHE A 349 5.33 -3.45 -5.43
CA PHE A 349 4.91 -4.83 -5.15
C PHE A 349 3.39 -4.98 -5.10
N VAL A 350 2.68 -4.07 -4.41
CA VAL A 350 1.22 -4.02 -4.36
C VAL A 350 0.64 -3.79 -5.77
N GLN A 351 1.20 -2.84 -6.52
CA GLN A 351 0.81 -2.60 -7.91
C GLN A 351 0.95 -3.86 -8.76
N GLY A 352 2.07 -4.57 -8.67
CA GLY A 352 2.32 -5.82 -9.37
C GLY A 352 1.40 -6.96 -8.97
N ARG A 353 1.10 -7.09 -7.67
CA ARG A 353 0.13 -8.08 -7.18
C ARG A 353 -1.28 -7.81 -7.72
N LEU A 354 -1.70 -6.55 -7.77
CA LEU A 354 -2.99 -6.14 -8.32
C LEU A 354 -3.04 -6.32 -9.84
N PHE A 355 -1.98 -5.91 -10.54
CA PHE A 355 -1.83 -6.09 -11.99
C PHE A 355 -1.94 -7.56 -12.38
N ASN A 356 -1.21 -8.44 -11.70
CA ASN A 356 -1.26 -9.88 -11.91
C ASN A 356 -2.63 -10.48 -11.57
N TYR A 357 -3.31 -9.97 -10.54
CA TYR A 357 -4.66 -10.40 -10.18
C TYR A 357 -5.66 -10.06 -11.29
N PHE A 358 -5.73 -8.80 -11.70
CA PHE A 358 -6.67 -8.36 -12.74
C PHE A 358 -6.35 -9.00 -14.10
N SER A 359 -5.08 -9.19 -14.43
CA SER A 359 -4.68 -9.88 -15.66
C SER A 359 -5.19 -11.33 -15.68
N ARG A 360 -5.06 -12.08 -14.58
CA ARG A 360 -5.55 -13.47 -14.51
C ARG A 360 -7.07 -13.53 -14.45
N GLU A 361 -7.71 -12.61 -13.74
CA GLU A 361 -9.17 -12.56 -13.61
C GLU A 361 -9.87 -12.20 -14.93
N MET A 362 -9.30 -11.28 -15.70
CA MET A 362 -9.85 -10.86 -17.00
C MET A 362 -9.45 -11.79 -18.15
N PHE A 363 -8.30 -12.46 -18.05
CA PHE A 363 -7.71 -13.27 -19.11
C PHE A 363 -7.16 -14.58 -18.55
N ASP A 364 -8.05 -15.41 -18.01
CA ASP A 364 -7.70 -16.72 -17.45
C ASP A 364 -7.29 -17.71 -18.55
N ASP A 365 -8.08 -17.80 -19.61
CA ASP A 365 -7.83 -18.58 -20.82
C ASP A 365 -7.86 -17.69 -22.07
N LEU A 366 -6.69 -17.55 -22.69
CA LEU A 366 -6.55 -16.83 -23.96
C LEU A 366 -6.79 -17.74 -25.17
N GLY A 367 -6.96 -19.04 -24.97
CA GLY A 367 -7.09 -20.03 -26.03
C GLY A 367 -5.81 -20.17 -26.86
N LEU A 368 -5.98 -20.39 -28.17
CA LEU A 368 -4.88 -20.60 -29.10
C LEU A 368 -4.19 -19.27 -29.46
N LEU A 369 -3.00 -19.04 -28.90
CA LEU A 369 -2.23 -17.78 -29.05
C LEU A 369 -1.63 -17.59 -30.46
N ILE A 370 -1.17 -18.68 -31.07
CA ILE A 370 -0.57 -18.73 -32.42
C ILE A 370 -1.01 -20.02 -33.12
N HIS A 371 -0.84 -20.11 -34.44
CA HIS A 371 -1.14 -21.33 -35.17
C HIS A 371 -0.24 -22.48 -34.67
N PRO A 372 -0.71 -23.74 -34.54
CA PRO A 372 0.11 -24.83 -33.98
C PRO A 372 1.37 -25.17 -34.76
N LEU A 373 1.38 -24.84 -36.07
CA LEU A 373 2.53 -25.01 -36.96
C LEU A 373 3.41 -23.76 -37.07
N ASP A 374 3.15 -22.72 -36.28
CA ASP A 374 3.98 -21.53 -36.24
C ASP A 374 5.15 -21.74 -35.27
N GLU A 375 6.33 -21.95 -35.85
CA GLU A 375 7.56 -22.24 -35.11
C GLU A 375 8.19 -20.98 -34.49
N MET A 376 7.74 -19.78 -34.89
CA MET A 376 8.27 -18.48 -34.45
C MET A 376 9.75 -18.22 -34.79
N GLU A 377 10.33 -18.89 -35.79
CA GLU A 377 11.74 -18.72 -36.18
C GLU A 377 12.10 -17.29 -36.61
N ASP A 378 11.14 -16.56 -37.19
CA ASP A 378 11.27 -15.14 -37.57
C ASP A 378 11.14 -14.18 -36.38
N ALA A 379 10.69 -14.68 -35.22
CA ALA A 379 10.36 -13.87 -34.04
C ALA A 379 11.28 -14.14 -32.84
N VAL A 380 11.74 -15.37 -32.67
CA VAL A 380 12.60 -15.80 -31.56
C VAL A 380 13.77 -16.57 -32.15
N SER A 381 14.95 -15.95 -32.13
CA SER A 381 16.21 -16.62 -32.46
C SER A 381 16.87 -17.17 -31.19
N GLU A 382 18.04 -17.80 -31.32
CA GLU A 382 18.79 -18.32 -30.17
C GLU A 382 19.21 -17.23 -29.16
N ASP A 383 19.48 -16.01 -29.66
CA ASP A 383 20.08 -14.91 -28.90
C ASP A 383 19.24 -13.63 -28.86
N SER A 384 18.21 -13.51 -29.71
CA SER A 384 17.46 -12.26 -29.86
C SER A 384 15.96 -12.46 -30.11
N LEU A 385 15.20 -11.41 -29.82
CA LEU A 385 13.78 -11.32 -30.10
C LEU A 385 13.53 -10.29 -31.21
N ASN A 386 12.70 -10.63 -32.18
CA ASN A 386 12.14 -9.67 -33.13
C ASN A 386 10.75 -9.26 -32.62
N ILE A 387 10.71 -8.17 -31.84
CA ILE A 387 9.48 -7.65 -31.25
C ILE A 387 8.41 -7.35 -32.32
N PRO A 388 8.71 -6.72 -33.47
CA PRO A 388 7.72 -6.54 -34.54
C PRO A 388 7.02 -7.84 -34.98
N ASN A 389 7.77 -8.92 -35.17
CA ASN A 389 7.20 -10.21 -35.59
C ASN A 389 6.43 -10.93 -34.46
N ILE A 390 6.77 -10.68 -33.20
CA ILE A 390 5.96 -11.12 -32.04
C ILE A 390 4.63 -10.35 -32.02
N ILE A 391 4.66 -9.03 -32.18
CA ILE A 391 3.46 -8.19 -32.15
C ILE A 391 2.56 -8.45 -33.38
N LYS A 392 3.13 -8.81 -34.53
CA LYS A 392 2.36 -9.28 -35.69
C LYS A 392 1.45 -10.47 -35.35
N ARG A 393 1.94 -11.41 -34.52
CA ARG A 393 1.15 -12.55 -34.04
C ARG A 393 0.08 -12.13 -33.04
N TYR A 394 0.40 -11.19 -32.17
CA TYR A 394 -0.58 -10.59 -31.27
C TYR A 394 -1.73 -9.91 -32.03
N LYS A 395 -1.43 -9.14 -33.08
CA LYS A 395 -2.45 -8.55 -33.98
C LYS A 395 -3.34 -9.61 -34.63
N ALA A 396 -2.73 -10.69 -35.15
CA ALA A 396 -3.48 -11.80 -35.74
C ALA A 396 -4.38 -12.52 -34.71
N TYR A 397 -3.90 -12.65 -33.48
CA TYR A 397 -4.66 -13.18 -32.34
C TYR A 397 -5.86 -12.29 -32.01
N LEU A 398 -5.66 -10.97 -31.86
CA LEU A 398 -6.73 -10.03 -31.59
C LEU A 398 -7.77 -10.02 -32.70
N LYS A 399 -7.37 -10.02 -33.97
CA LYS A 399 -8.30 -10.04 -35.11
C LYS A 399 -9.29 -11.23 -35.06
N LYS A 400 -8.83 -12.39 -34.57
CA LYS A 400 -9.67 -13.60 -34.44
C LYS A 400 -10.52 -13.61 -33.17
N ASN A 401 -10.02 -13.03 -32.08
CA ASN A 401 -10.60 -13.20 -30.75
C ASN A 401 -11.20 -11.92 -30.15
N ARG A 402 -11.13 -10.77 -30.82
CA ARG A 402 -11.52 -9.44 -30.27
C ARG A 402 -12.91 -9.39 -29.65
N GLU A 403 -13.89 -10.06 -30.26
CA GLU A 403 -15.26 -10.10 -29.75
C GLU A 403 -15.36 -10.90 -28.45
N SER A 404 -14.50 -11.90 -28.25
CA SER A 404 -14.40 -12.62 -26.98
C SER A 404 -13.59 -11.82 -25.95
N VAL A 405 -12.46 -11.24 -26.40
CA VAL A 405 -11.45 -10.61 -25.53
C VAL A 405 -11.95 -9.29 -24.91
N PHE A 406 -12.71 -8.48 -25.66
CA PHE A 406 -13.11 -7.13 -25.20
C PHE A 406 -14.62 -6.93 -25.00
N LYS A 407 -15.45 -7.97 -25.15
CA LYS A 407 -16.90 -7.84 -24.97
C LYS A 407 -17.27 -7.44 -23.55
N GLU A 408 -16.75 -8.15 -22.56
CA GLU A 408 -16.99 -7.88 -21.14
C GLU A 408 -15.90 -7.01 -20.49
N ALA A 409 -14.99 -6.47 -21.29
CA ALA A 409 -13.96 -5.58 -20.79
C ALA A 409 -14.59 -4.38 -20.07
N PRO A 410 -14.04 -3.99 -18.90
CA PRO A 410 -14.51 -2.82 -18.20
C PRO A 410 -14.31 -1.58 -19.08
N ARG A 411 -15.30 -0.68 -19.03
CA ARG A 411 -15.34 0.53 -19.85
C ARG A 411 -15.39 1.78 -18.98
N ARG A 412 -14.76 2.84 -19.46
CA ARG A 412 -14.79 4.16 -18.83
C ARG A 412 -16.22 4.71 -18.88
N LYS A 413 -16.68 5.32 -17.79
CA LYS A 413 -18.03 5.92 -17.73
C LYS A 413 -18.21 7.14 -18.65
N VAL A 414 -17.11 7.83 -18.98
CA VAL A 414 -17.13 9.10 -19.72
C VAL A 414 -17.38 8.90 -21.22
N ASP A 415 -16.71 7.93 -21.82
CA ASP A 415 -16.72 7.72 -23.28
C ASP A 415 -17.03 6.27 -23.69
N LEU A 416 -17.34 5.39 -22.72
CA LEU A 416 -17.64 3.98 -22.92
C LEU A 416 -16.52 3.18 -23.60
N LYS A 417 -15.31 3.74 -23.64
CA LYS A 417 -14.11 3.10 -24.19
C LYS A 417 -13.51 2.11 -23.21
N VAL A 418 -12.80 1.12 -23.72
CA VAL A 418 -12.08 0.15 -22.88
C VAL A 418 -10.97 0.86 -22.11
N TYR A 419 -10.73 0.47 -20.85
CA TYR A 419 -9.61 1.00 -20.07
C TYR A 419 -8.26 0.65 -20.72
N GLU A 420 -7.32 1.61 -20.79
CA GLU A 420 -5.95 1.37 -21.26
C GLU A 420 -5.30 0.18 -20.53
N ALA A 421 -5.53 0.07 -19.22
CA ALA A 421 -5.05 -1.02 -18.39
C ALA A 421 -5.47 -2.41 -18.90
N VAL A 422 -6.65 -2.53 -19.54
CA VAL A 422 -7.13 -3.81 -20.11
C VAL A 422 -6.25 -4.24 -21.28
N TYR A 423 -5.75 -3.30 -22.09
CA TYR A 423 -4.79 -3.62 -23.15
C TYR A 423 -3.45 -4.07 -22.57
N HIS A 424 -2.97 -3.42 -21.50
CA HIS A 424 -1.78 -3.85 -20.77
C HIS A 424 -1.93 -5.27 -20.22
N PHE A 425 -3.03 -5.55 -19.51
CA PHE A 425 -3.31 -6.87 -18.96
C PHE A 425 -3.38 -7.95 -20.04
N ASN A 426 -4.06 -7.66 -21.15
CA ASN A 426 -4.20 -8.61 -22.26
C ASN A 426 -2.85 -8.89 -22.94
N LEU A 427 -2.11 -7.83 -23.30
CA LEU A 427 -0.82 -8.00 -23.95
C LEU A 427 0.17 -8.71 -23.02
N TYR A 428 0.23 -8.30 -21.74
CA TYR A 428 1.06 -8.98 -20.76
C TYR A 428 0.75 -10.47 -20.69
N ARG A 429 -0.53 -10.84 -20.54
CA ARG A 429 -0.94 -12.25 -20.46
C ARG A 429 -0.59 -13.00 -21.74
N TYR A 430 -0.82 -12.41 -22.90
CA TYR A 430 -0.48 -12.99 -24.20
C TYR A 430 1.02 -13.25 -24.33
N LEU A 431 1.85 -12.24 -24.10
CA LEU A 431 3.31 -12.35 -24.18
C LEU A 431 3.84 -13.35 -23.15
N TYR A 432 3.34 -13.29 -21.92
CA TYR A 432 3.73 -14.21 -20.86
C TYR A 432 3.46 -15.66 -21.25
N ASP A 433 2.23 -15.99 -21.68
CA ASP A 433 1.89 -17.37 -22.03
C ASP A 433 2.58 -17.87 -23.30
N LEU A 434 2.79 -16.97 -24.28
CA LEU A 434 3.48 -17.28 -25.53
C LEU A 434 4.98 -17.52 -25.33
N LEU A 435 5.64 -16.68 -24.55
CA LEU A 435 7.10 -16.58 -24.53
C LEU A 435 7.74 -17.26 -23.31
N LYS A 436 7.01 -17.49 -22.20
CA LYS A 436 7.56 -18.17 -21.02
C LYS A 436 8.19 -19.53 -21.34
N LYS A 437 7.59 -20.29 -22.27
CA LYS A 437 8.10 -21.60 -22.71
C LYS A 437 9.39 -21.51 -23.53
N ARG A 438 9.73 -20.32 -24.01
CA ARG A 438 10.90 -20.01 -24.83
C ARG A 438 12.00 -19.33 -24.02
N GLY A 439 11.88 -19.29 -22.69
CA GLY A 439 12.89 -18.72 -21.80
C GLY A 439 12.92 -17.19 -21.77
N VAL A 440 11.83 -16.53 -22.18
CA VAL A 440 11.71 -15.07 -22.09
C VAL A 440 10.97 -14.71 -20.81
N ASP A 441 11.58 -13.82 -20.01
CA ASP A 441 10.92 -13.23 -18.84
C ASP A 441 10.14 -11.99 -19.29
N VAL A 442 8.81 -12.03 -19.11
CA VAL A 442 7.93 -10.89 -19.37
C VAL A 442 7.61 -10.23 -18.04
N ILE A 443 8.08 -9.00 -17.85
CA ILE A 443 8.07 -8.29 -16.57
C ILE A 443 7.28 -6.99 -16.74
N PRO A 444 6.19 -6.77 -15.98
CA PRO A 444 5.61 -5.45 -15.85
C PRO A 444 6.47 -4.61 -14.89
N GLU A 445 7.02 -3.51 -15.38
CA GLU A 445 7.80 -2.53 -14.60
C GLU A 445 6.93 -1.33 -14.23
N PHE A 446 7.08 -0.84 -13.00
CA PHE A 446 6.20 0.17 -12.37
C PHE A 446 6.99 1.38 -11.85
N LEU A 447 7.50 2.20 -12.76
CA LEU A 447 8.54 3.20 -12.46
C LEU A 447 8.20 4.27 -11.41
N THR A 448 6.91 4.61 -11.23
CA THR A 448 6.51 5.77 -10.41
C THR A 448 5.37 5.49 -9.44
N GLY A 449 4.88 4.26 -9.35
CA GLY A 449 3.68 3.95 -8.56
C GLY A 449 2.39 4.62 -9.07
N ASN A 450 2.44 5.58 -10.01
CA ASN A 450 1.28 6.29 -10.57
C ASN A 450 0.49 5.43 -11.58
N GLY A 451 0.55 4.10 -11.44
CA GLY A 451 -0.08 3.17 -12.36
C GLY A 451 0.58 3.06 -13.73
N LYS A 452 1.69 3.76 -13.98
CA LYS A 452 2.51 3.53 -15.18
C LYS A 452 2.96 2.07 -15.20
N ILE A 453 2.66 1.41 -16.31
CA ILE A 453 3.05 0.04 -16.61
C ILE A 453 3.87 0.11 -17.88
N ASP A 454 5.09 -0.38 -17.81
CA ASP A 454 5.89 -0.66 -19.00
C ASP A 454 6.14 -2.17 -19.04
N LEU A 455 6.12 -2.77 -20.23
CA LEU A 455 6.42 -4.20 -20.38
C LEU A 455 7.87 -4.37 -20.81
N VAL A 456 8.66 -5.03 -19.98
CA VAL A 456 10.05 -5.36 -20.28
C VAL A 456 10.15 -6.85 -20.53
N LEU A 457 10.71 -7.21 -21.69
CA LEU A 457 11.09 -8.58 -21.98
C LEU A 457 12.59 -8.73 -21.77
N LYS A 458 12.98 -9.73 -20.98
CA LYS A 458 14.38 -10.12 -20.82
C LYS A 458 14.59 -11.47 -21.49
N TYR A 459 15.54 -11.50 -22.41
CA TYR A 459 15.92 -12.72 -23.11
C TYR A 459 17.43 -12.74 -23.27
N ARG A 460 18.07 -13.77 -22.71
CA ARG A 460 19.53 -13.81 -22.55
C ARG A 460 20.01 -12.56 -21.79
N GLU A 461 21.03 -11.88 -22.31
CA GLU A 461 21.55 -10.63 -21.76
C GLU A 461 20.88 -9.38 -22.35
N GLN A 462 19.84 -9.56 -23.18
CA GLN A 462 19.16 -8.47 -23.87
C GLN A 462 17.86 -8.07 -23.16
N VAL A 463 17.58 -6.77 -23.20
CA VAL A 463 16.40 -6.14 -22.61
C VAL A 463 15.64 -5.43 -23.72
N TYR A 464 14.35 -5.73 -23.84
CA TYR A 464 13.43 -5.11 -24.80
C TYR A 464 12.33 -4.40 -24.03
N ALA A 465 12.17 -3.09 -24.23
CA ALA A 465 11.12 -2.31 -23.58
C ALA A 465 9.98 -2.02 -24.55
N LEU A 466 8.76 -2.27 -24.09
CA LEU A 466 7.51 -2.00 -24.77
C LEU A 466 6.74 -0.99 -23.93
N GLU A 467 6.59 0.22 -24.45
CA GLU A 467 5.66 1.21 -23.89
C GLU A 467 4.33 1.08 -24.63
N LEU A 468 3.23 0.98 -23.88
CA LEU A 468 1.89 0.90 -24.46
C LEU A 468 1.13 2.17 -24.13
N LYS A 469 0.40 2.68 -25.13
CA LYS A 469 -0.47 3.85 -24.98
C LYS A 469 -1.77 3.65 -25.75
N SER A 470 -2.87 4.11 -25.15
CA SER A 470 -4.15 4.26 -25.85
C SER A 470 -4.31 5.70 -26.31
N PHE A 471 -4.45 5.91 -27.62
CA PHE A 471 -4.53 7.27 -28.18
C PHE A 471 -5.94 7.63 -28.61
N ARG A 472 -6.29 8.91 -28.42
CA ARG A 472 -7.59 9.48 -28.78
C ARG A 472 -7.49 10.38 -30.00
N ASP A 473 -6.35 11.04 -30.19
CA ASP A 473 -6.09 11.94 -31.31
C ASP A 473 -4.59 12.00 -31.67
N MET A 474 -4.28 12.73 -32.75
CA MET A 474 -2.92 12.88 -33.26
C MET A 474 -2.02 13.77 -32.40
N TYR A 475 -2.59 14.59 -31.51
CA TYR A 475 -1.81 15.43 -30.60
C TYR A 475 -1.21 14.57 -29.48
N ASP A 476 -2.03 13.74 -28.85
CA ASP A 476 -1.58 12.77 -27.83
C ASP A 476 -0.55 11.79 -28.41
N TYR A 477 -0.77 11.32 -29.65
CA TYR A 477 0.16 10.46 -30.37
C TYR A 477 1.58 11.04 -30.48
N ARG A 478 1.70 12.30 -30.94
CA ARG A 478 3.00 12.97 -31.09
C ARG A 478 3.69 13.17 -29.74
N ARG A 479 2.94 13.50 -28.69
CA ARG A 479 3.48 13.63 -27.33
C ARG A 479 3.98 12.29 -26.80
N GLY A 480 3.25 11.21 -27.04
CA GLY A 480 3.62 9.85 -26.63
C GLY A 480 4.94 9.36 -27.24
N ILE A 481 5.22 9.73 -28.50
CA ILE A 481 6.50 9.44 -29.17
C ILE A 481 7.67 10.03 -28.38
N GLU A 482 7.62 11.32 -28.02
CA GLU A 482 8.72 11.95 -27.26
C GLU A 482 8.89 11.28 -25.88
N GLN A 483 7.79 10.96 -25.20
CA GLN A 483 7.82 10.28 -23.90
C GLN A 483 8.48 8.90 -23.97
N ALA A 484 8.17 8.12 -25.00
CA ALA A 484 8.78 6.80 -25.21
C ALA A 484 10.27 6.89 -25.54
N ALA A 485 10.68 7.87 -26.35
CA ALA A 485 12.09 8.12 -26.64
C ALA A 485 12.87 8.44 -25.36
N ASP A 486 12.34 9.33 -24.51
CA ASP A 486 12.98 9.72 -23.26
C ASP A 486 13.04 8.55 -22.27
N TYR A 487 11.98 7.74 -22.21
CA TYR A 487 11.96 6.55 -21.37
C TYR A 487 13.02 5.52 -21.78
N GLY A 488 13.11 5.18 -23.06
CA GLY A 488 14.13 4.22 -23.52
C GLY A 488 15.57 4.70 -23.26
N LYS A 489 15.82 6.03 -23.32
CA LYS A 489 17.10 6.61 -22.92
C LYS A 489 17.38 6.47 -21.42
N GLN A 490 16.38 6.68 -20.57
CA GLN A 490 16.51 6.47 -19.13
C GLN A 490 16.87 5.02 -18.78
N LEU A 491 16.38 4.07 -19.58
CA LEU A 491 16.75 2.65 -19.46
C LEU A 491 18.10 2.30 -20.10
N GLY A 492 18.78 3.24 -20.76
CA GLY A 492 20.04 3.00 -21.47
C GLY A 492 19.87 2.09 -22.71
N LEU A 493 18.67 2.01 -23.26
CA LEU A 493 18.37 1.15 -24.42
C LEU A 493 18.68 1.87 -25.73
N LYS A 494 19.12 1.09 -26.72
CA LYS A 494 19.32 1.56 -28.10
C LYS A 494 18.04 1.53 -28.93
N GLU A 495 17.07 0.72 -28.51
CA GLU A 495 15.80 0.54 -29.19
C GLU A 495 14.64 0.47 -28.17
N ILE A 496 13.50 1.10 -28.50
CA ILE A 496 12.24 0.96 -27.76
C ILE A 496 11.08 0.76 -28.72
N VAL A 497 10.10 -0.04 -28.32
CA VAL A 497 8.87 -0.27 -29.09
C VAL A 497 7.72 0.48 -28.44
N LEU A 498 7.06 1.35 -29.20
CA LEU A 498 5.83 2.04 -28.80
C LEU A 498 4.63 1.35 -29.43
N LEU A 499 3.80 0.73 -28.59
CA LEU A 499 2.56 0.10 -29.01
C LEU A 499 1.39 1.08 -28.87
N VAL A 500 0.71 1.32 -29.98
CA VAL A 500 -0.28 2.39 -30.13
C VAL A 500 -1.65 1.73 -30.29
N PHE A 501 -2.39 1.58 -29.20
CA PHE A 501 -3.75 1.03 -29.25
C PHE A 501 -4.73 2.11 -29.69
N VAL A 502 -5.46 1.84 -30.78
CA VAL A 502 -6.43 2.76 -31.38
C VAL A 502 -7.74 2.02 -31.61
N GLU A 503 -8.85 2.61 -31.20
CA GLU A 503 -10.21 2.11 -31.47
C GLU A 503 -10.63 2.40 -32.92
N LEU A 504 -9.89 1.82 -33.86
CA LEU A 504 -10.16 1.76 -35.29
C LEU A 504 -9.85 0.34 -35.77
N LYS A 505 -10.23 0.01 -37.00
CA LYS A 505 -9.84 -1.28 -37.57
C LYS A 505 -8.34 -1.30 -37.84
N GLU A 506 -7.75 -2.49 -37.79
CA GLU A 506 -6.31 -2.68 -38.06
C GLU A 506 -5.89 -2.10 -39.42
N GLU A 507 -6.76 -2.15 -40.44
CA GLU A 507 -6.45 -1.61 -41.76
C GLU A 507 -6.34 -0.07 -41.78
N GLU A 508 -7.04 0.62 -40.88
CA GLU A 508 -7.10 2.09 -40.81
C GLU A 508 -5.91 2.69 -40.06
N VAL A 509 -5.30 1.93 -39.16
CA VAL A 509 -4.22 2.43 -38.29
C VAL A 509 -2.83 2.16 -38.85
N LYS A 510 -2.73 1.36 -39.92
CA LYS A 510 -1.47 0.90 -40.51
C LYS A 510 -0.56 2.06 -40.94
N GLU A 511 -1.13 3.20 -41.33
CA GLU A 511 -0.37 4.41 -41.70
C GLU A 511 0.43 5.02 -40.53
N LEU A 512 0.11 4.65 -39.28
CA LEU A 512 0.85 5.09 -38.09
C LEU A 512 2.09 4.23 -37.80
N GLU A 513 2.28 3.12 -38.52
CA GLU A 513 3.45 2.25 -38.38
C GLU A 513 4.68 2.93 -38.97
N GLN A 514 5.69 3.18 -38.13
CA GLN A 514 6.90 3.87 -38.55
C GLN A 514 8.09 3.56 -37.64
N GLU A 515 9.30 3.66 -38.21
CA GLU A 515 10.54 3.71 -37.45
C GLU A 515 10.99 5.17 -37.34
N ILE A 516 11.34 5.60 -36.13
CA ILE A 516 11.78 6.97 -35.84
C ILE A 516 13.16 6.91 -35.21
N GLU A 517 14.12 7.58 -35.83
CA GLU A 517 15.44 7.80 -35.26
C GLU A 517 15.42 9.06 -34.39
N LYS A 518 15.74 8.91 -33.11
CA LYS A 518 15.92 10.00 -32.14
C LYS A 518 17.37 10.01 -31.66
N PRO A 519 17.90 11.14 -31.16
CA PRO A 519 19.28 11.19 -30.68
C PRO A 519 19.56 10.12 -29.62
N GLY A 520 20.34 9.09 -29.99
CA GLY A 520 20.74 7.99 -29.10
C GLY A 520 19.73 6.85 -28.94
N ILE A 521 18.59 6.85 -29.63
CA ILE A 521 17.60 5.77 -29.55
C ILE A 521 16.79 5.60 -30.83
N LYS A 522 16.68 4.36 -31.31
CA LYS A 522 15.75 3.96 -32.36
C LYS A 522 14.39 3.64 -31.73
N MET A 523 13.31 4.11 -32.33
CA MET A 523 11.95 3.81 -31.87
C MET A 523 11.16 3.13 -32.98
N ILE A 524 10.49 2.04 -32.64
CA ILE A 524 9.58 1.35 -33.55
C ILE A 524 8.15 1.58 -33.06
N VAL A 525 7.35 2.27 -33.86
CA VAL A 525 5.95 2.56 -33.55
C VAL A 525 5.07 1.52 -34.23
N ILE A 526 4.33 0.73 -33.45
CA ILE A 526 3.44 -0.31 -33.96
C ILE A 526 1.99 -0.01 -33.54
N PRO A 527 1.11 0.40 -34.48
CA PRO A 527 -0.30 0.60 -34.19
C PRO A 527 -1.06 -0.71 -34.08
N ILE A 528 -2.05 -0.76 -33.18
CA ILE A 528 -2.89 -1.94 -32.93
C ILE A 528 -4.35 -1.47 -32.97
N GLY A 529 -5.06 -1.87 -34.02
CA GLY A 529 -6.49 -1.64 -34.16
C GLY A 529 -7.29 -2.64 -33.34
N VAL A 530 -8.20 -2.14 -32.49
CA VAL A 530 -8.99 -2.99 -31.58
C VAL A 530 -10.47 -3.14 -31.96
N LEU A 531 -10.91 -2.51 -33.06
CA LEU A 531 -12.28 -2.65 -33.59
C LEU A 531 -12.42 -3.76 -34.64
#